data_AF-A0A7S0P3R4-F1
#
_entry.id   AF-A0A7S0P3R4-F1
#
_cell.length_a   1.000
_cell.length_b   1.000
_cell.length_c   1.000
_cell.angle_alpha   90.00
_cell.angle_beta   90.00
_cell.angle_gamma   90.00
#
_symmetry.space_group_name_H-M   'P 1'
#
loop_
_entity.id
_entity.type
_entity.pdbx_description
1 polymer ?
#
loop_
_entity_poly.entity_id
_entity_poly.type
_entity_poly.pdbx_seq_one_letter_code
_entity_poly.pdbx_strand_id
1 'polypeptide(L)'
;CANDCFNDCSGHGECVHGWCRCHSGWYGVDCSDAVGLRYRRAELHDDGAQFGEGPRSAQWSLLPLDLRAHVQRLRRAIYVYDLPAHINRAHTERWMWRQWGKSKGQGCDPVHNRRIYSAQSHFDSHLLHDDYIRTSHPERALLYYVPVFLNQRVTWGADLNETMRPALEYIRMRYPFWNASGGRDHVWFVFGERQTCLVPDEIASRSIIIGHWGD
;
A
#
# COMPACT_ATOMS: atom_id res chain seq x y z
N CYS A 1 13.43 15.81 -1.00
CA CYS A 1 12.57 14.69 -0.55
C CYS A 1 13.15 13.37 -1.03
N ALA A 2 14.47 13.19 -0.91
CA ALA A 2 15.12 11.93 -1.26
C ALA A 2 14.89 10.85 -0.18
N ASN A 3 14.46 11.24 1.03
CA ASN A 3 14.37 10.35 2.21
C ASN A 3 12.93 10.06 2.68
N ASP A 4 11.91 10.33 1.85
CA ASP A 4 10.49 10.14 2.24
C ASP A 4 9.85 8.88 1.65
N CYS A 5 10.63 8.09 0.90
CA CYS A 5 10.16 6.83 0.35
C CYS A 5 10.29 5.71 1.36
N PHE A 6 9.36 4.74 1.30
CA PHE A 6 9.47 3.52 2.08
C PHE A 6 10.85 2.90 1.88
N ASN A 7 11.55 2.66 3.00
CA ASN A 7 12.89 2.06 3.07
C ASN A 7 13.93 2.68 2.13
N ASP A 8 13.80 3.96 1.79
CA ASP A 8 14.68 4.63 0.80
C ASP A 8 14.79 3.84 -0.52
N CYS A 9 13.66 3.28 -0.96
CA CYS A 9 13.58 2.42 -2.14
C CYS A 9 14.54 1.24 -2.12
N SER A 10 14.90 0.78 -0.91
CA SER A 10 15.83 -0.31 -0.66
C SER A 10 17.18 -0.13 -1.37
N GLY A 11 17.55 1.09 -1.77
CA GLY A 11 18.71 1.37 -2.64
C GLY A 11 18.59 0.86 -4.08
N HIS A 12 17.40 0.42 -4.50
CA HIS A 12 17.11 -0.21 -5.78
C HIS A 12 16.08 0.56 -6.61
N GLY A 13 15.89 1.83 -6.28
CA GLY A 13 15.05 2.72 -7.04
C GLY A 13 15.39 4.18 -6.75
N GLU A 14 14.76 5.05 -7.52
CA GLU A 14 14.83 6.48 -7.30
C GLU A 14 13.60 6.92 -6.50
N CYS A 15 13.83 7.64 -5.39
CA CYS A 15 12.75 8.23 -4.63
C CYS A 15 12.20 9.47 -5.36
N VAL A 16 11.01 9.32 -5.95
CA VAL A 16 10.33 10.36 -6.72
C VAL A 16 9.14 10.83 -5.90
N HIS A 17 9.43 11.74 -4.98
CA HIS A 17 8.49 12.36 -4.02
C HIS A 17 7.71 11.35 -3.17
N GLY A 18 8.42 10.53 -2.39
CA GLY A 18 7.81 9.55 -1.49
C GLY A 18 7.38 8.25 -2.17
N TRP A 19 7.60 8.12 -3.48
CA TRP A 19 7.39 6.89 -4.25
C TRP A 19 8.66 6.34 -4.85
N CYS A 20 8.81 5.02 -4.80
CA CYS A 20 9.95 4.36 -5.40
C CYS A 20 9.72 4.03 -6.86
N ARG A 21 10.56 4.62 -7.72
CA ARG A 21 10.71 4.19 -9.10
C ARG A 21 11.81 3.15 -9.17
N CYS A 22 11.44 1.88 -9.16
CA CYS A 22 12.40 0.79 -9.13
C CYS A 22 13.25 0.72 -10.40
N HIS A 23 14.52 0.36 -10.21
CA HIS A 23 15.42 0.01 -11.28
C HIS A 23 14.97 -1.30 -11.94
N SER A 24 15.42 -1.56 -13.17
CA SER A 24 15.07 -2.77 -13.89
C SER A 24 15.43 -4.03 -13.10
N GLY A 25 14.45 -4.95 -12.97
CA GLY A 25 14.62 -6.19 -12.19
C GLY A 25 14.25 -6.07 -10.71
N TRP A 26 13.88 -4.86 -10.25
CA TRP A 26 13.35 -4.59 -8.91
C TRP A 26 11.90 -4.14 -8.95
N TYR A 27 11.14 -4.50 -7.93
CA TYR A 27 9.69 -4.32 -7.85
C TYR A 27 9.23 -4.13 -6.41
N GLY A 28 7.95 -3.86 -6.25
CA GLY A 28 7.35 -3.60 -4.96
C GLY A 28 7.39 -2.11 -4.61
N VAL A 29 6.56 -1.74 -3.63
CA VAL A 29 6.34 -0.34 -3.22
C VAL A 29 7.63 0.37 -2.79
N ASP A 30 8.61 -0.38 -2.29
CA ASP A 30 9.92 0.10 -1.82
C ASP A 30 11.10 -0.52 -2.58
N CYS A 31 10.87 -1.14 -3.74
CA CYS A 31 11.90 -1.81 -4.56
C CYS A 31 12.71 -2.88 -3.82
N SER A 32 12.14 -3.53 -2.81
CA SER A 32 12.80 -4.62 -2.08
C SER A 32 12.70 -5.98 -2.78
N ASP A 33 11.82 -6.14 -3.78
CA ASP A 33 11.66 -7.39 -4.52
C ASP A 33 12.55 -7.43 -5.75
N ALA A 34 13.32 -8.50 -5.96
CA ALA A 34 14.05 -8.73 -7.21
C ALA A 34 13.58 -10.03 -7.88
N VAL A 35 13.60 -10.07 -9.23
CA VAL A 35 13.36 -11.32 -9.97
C VAL A 35 14.35 -12.40 -9.47
N GLY A 36 13.82 -13.47 -8.88
CA GLY A 36 14.62 -14.64 -8.51
C GLY A 36 15.32 -14.59 -7.14
N LEU A 37 15.11 -13.55 -6.34
CA LEU A 37 15.60 -13.50 -4.95
C LEU A 37 14.45 -13.63 -3.95
N ARG A 38 14.67 -14.46 -2.91
CA ARG A 38 13.77 -14.54 -1.76
C ARG A 38 13.90 -13.27 -0.94
N TYR A 39 12.76 -12.72 -0.55
CA TYR A 39 12.57 -11.69 0.48
C TYR A 39 13.73 -11.62 1.49
N ARG A 40 14.48 -10.51 1.50
CA ARG A 40 15.18 -10.13 2.73
C ARG A 40 14.12 -9.55 3.65
N ARG A 41 14.03 -10.09 4.87
CA ARG A 41 13.23 -9.53 5.95
C ARG A 41 13.71 -8.09 6.16
N ALA A 42 12.99 -7.12 5.61
CA ALA A 42 13.22 -5.73 5.98
C ALA A 42 12.80 -5.61 7.45
N GLU A 43 13.69 -5.12 8.30
CA GLU A 43 13.29 -4.74 9.67
C GLU A 43 12.45 -3.47 9.56
N LEU A 44 11.31 -3.43 10.27
CA LEU A 44 10.51 -2.19 10.30
C LEU A 44 11.36 -1.08 10.91
N HIS A 45 11.29 0.09 10.29
CA HIS A 45 12.04 1.27 10.72
C HIS A 45 11.78 1.58 12.21
N ASP A 46 12.84 1.93 12.93
CA ASP A 46 12.91 2.06 14.39
C ASP A 46 12.14 3.26 14.96
N ASP A 47 11.52 4.06 14.09
CA ASP A 47 10.91 5.32 14.48
C ASP A 47 9.53 5.05 15.12
N GLY A 48 9.53 4.93 16.45
CA GLY A 48 8.29 4.77 17.24
C GLY A 48 7.31 5.93 17.08
N ALA A 49 7.73 7.12 16.63
CA ALA A 49 6.82 8.21 16.29
C ALA A 49 6.11 7.96 14.95
N GLN A 50 6.73 7.17 14.07
CA GLN A 50 6.28 6.82 12.73
C GLN A 50 5.56 5.48 12.65
N PHE A 51 5.74 4.56 13.62
CA PHE A 51 5.15 3.21 13.60
C PHE A 51 4.50 2.77 14.92
N GLY A 52 4.53 3.63 15.95
CA GLY A 52 4.06 3.29 17.30
C GLY A 52 4.98 2.29 18.02
N GLU A 53 4.60 1.87 19.22
CA GLU A 53 5.35 0.86 20.02
C GLU A 53 5.07 -0.59 19.56
N GLY A 54 4.63 -0.78 18.32
CA GLY A 54 4.32 -2.09 17.75
C GLY A 54 5.55 -2.98 17.56
N PRO A 55 5.35 -4.31 17.41
CA PRO A 55 6.46 -5.23 17.19
C PRO A 55 7.20 -4.89 15.88
N ARG A 56 8.54 -4.78 15.95
CA ARG A 56 9.44 -4.45 14.82
C ARG A 56 9.46 -5.49 13.69
N SER A 57 8.84 -6.64 13.93
CA SER A 57 8.59 -7.68 12.93
C SER A 57 7.40 -8.51 13.40
N ALA A 58 6.55 -8.94 12.46
CA ALA A 58 5.52 -9.93 12.73
C ALA A 58 6.19 -11.30 12.94
N GLN A 59 6.78 -11.53 14.11
CA GLN A 59 7.43 -12.80 14.40
C GLN A 59 6.37 -13.81 14.82
N TRP A 60 6.22 -14.87 14.02
CA TRP A 60 5.39 -16.02 14.33
C TRP A 60 5.56 -16.54 15.77
N SER A 61 6.79 -16.52 16.30
CA SER A 61 7.14 -16.93 17.66
C SER A 61 6.53 -16.07 18.77
N LEU A 62 6.14 -14.83 18.46
CA LEU A 62 5.56 -13.87 19.40
C LEU A 62 4.02 -13.90 19.42
N LEU A 63 3.37 -14.57 18.45
CA LEU A 63 1.91 -14.66 18.43
C LEU A 63 1.39 -15.61 19.54
N PRO A 64 0.23 -15.32 20.16
CA PRO A 64 -0.50 -16.26 21.01
C PRO A 64 -0.73 -17.63 20.33
N LEU A 65 -0.67 -18.72 21.10
CA LEU A 65 -0.73 -20.10 20.55
C LEU A 65 -2.04 -20.40 19.81
N ASP A 66 -3.15 -19.84 20.28
CA ASP A 66 -4.48 -19.92 19.66
C ASP A 66 -4.53 -19.17 18.31
N LEU A 67 -3.91 -18.00 18.24
CA LEU A 67 -3.78 -17.24 16.99
C LEU A 67 -2.83 -17.90 16.00
N ARG A 68 -1.79 -18.59 16.48
CA ARG A 68 -0.85 -19.32 15.61
C ARG A 68 -1.59 -20.29 14.70
N ALA A 69 -2.43 -21.17 15.23
CA ALA A 69 -3.13 -22.16 14.40
C ALA A 69 -3.96 -21.53 13.26
N HIS A 70 -4.57 -20.37 13.52
CA HIS A 70 -5.30 -19.61 12.50
C HIS A 70 -4.36 -18.97 11.48
N VAL A 71 -3.33 -18.25 11.95
CA VAL A 71 -2.35 -17.54 11.13
C VAL A 71 -1.53 -18.51 10.26
N GLN A 72 -1.32 -19.75 10.71
CA GLN A 72 -0.71 -20.83 9.94
C GLN A 72 -1.40 -21.11 8.61
N ARG A 73 -2.73 -20.99 8.57
CA ARG A 73 -3.51 -21.15 7.31
C ARG A 73 -3.38 -19.95 6.39
N LEU A 74 -2.99 -18.80 6.92
CA LEU A 74 -2.83 -17.53 6.20
C LEU A 74 -1.38 -17.28 5.75
N ARG A 75 -0.48 -18.24 6.00
CA ARG A 75 0.90 -18.15 5.53
C ARG A 75 0.94 -17.99 4.01
N ARG A 76 1.61 -16.93 3.53
CA ARG A 76 1.78 -16.60 2.11
C ARG A 76 0.44 -16.46 1.37
N ALA A 77 -0.57 -15.92 2.06
CA ALA A 77 -1.91 -15.78 1.53
C ALA A 77 -2.17 -14.46 0.80
N ILE A 78 -1.33 -13.42 0.99
CA ILE A 78 -1.60 -12.09 0.42
C ILE A 78 -0.54 -11.75 -0.65
N TYR A 79 -0.99 -11.50 -1.87
CA TYR A 79 -0.16 -10.90 -2.92
C TYR A 79 -0.44 -9.40 -3.00
N VAL A 80 0.60 -8.59 -3.12
CA VAL A 80 0.47 -7.14 -3.32
C VAL A 80 0.79 -6.83 -4.77
N TYR A 81 -0.11 -6.15 -5.47
CA TYR A 81 0.15 -5.74 -6.84
C TYR A 81 1.33 -4.78 -6.93
N ASP A 82 2.10 -4.95 -8.00
CA ASP A 82 3.09 -3.97 -8.41
C ASP A 82 2.44 -2.99 -9.40
N LEU A 83 2.26 -1.75 -8.96
CA LEU A 83 1.62 -0.71 -9.73
C LEU A 83 2.65 0.34 -10.16
N PRO A 84 2.63 0.80 -11.43
CA PRO A 84 3.50 1.87 -11.87
C PRO A 84 3.34 3.11 -11.00
N ALA A 85 4.46 3.76 -10.66
CA ALA A 85 4.44 4.97 -9.83
C ALA A 85 3.50 6.06 -10.37
N HIS A 86 3.37 6.22 -11.69
CA HIS A 86 2.42 7.18 -12.28
C HIS A 86 0.96 6.79 -12.03
N ILE A 87 0.59 5.51 -11.94
CA ILE A 87 -0.79 5.11 -11.61
C ILE A 87 -1.07 5.37 -10.13
N ASN A 88 -0.12 5.02 -9.26
CA ASN A 88 -0.24 5.28 -7.84
C ASN A 88 -0.24 6.79 -7.50
N ARG A 89 0.27 7.65 -8.39
CA ARG A 89 0.60 9.05 -8.08
C ARG A 89 -0.02 10.15 -8.96
N ALA A 90 -0.25 9.91 -10.26
CA ALA A 90 -0.11 10.97 -11.28
C ALA A 90 -1.13 12.10 -11.32
N HIS A 91 -2.37 11.98 -10.81
CA HIS A 91 -3.40 12.96 -11.15
C HIS A 91 -3.80 13.95 -10.03
N THR A 92 -3.69 13.58 -8.75
CA THR A 92 -4.35 14.33 -7.65
C THR A 92 -3.42 15.00 -6.63
N GLU A 93 -2.12 14.67 -6.61
CA GLU A 93 -1.17 15.22 -5.62
C GLU A 93 -0.94 16.74 -5.74
N ARG A 94 -1.17 17.32 -6.92
CA ARG A 94 -0.93 18.75 -7.16
C ARG A 94 -1.78 19.64 -6.25
N TRP A 95 -2.92 19.15 -5.76
CA TRP A 95 -3.88 19.91 -4.96
C TRP A 95 -3.61 19.84 -3.45
N MET A 96 -3.37 18.65 -2.90
CA MET A 96 -3.07 18.48 -1.46
C MET A 96 -1.73 19.09 -1.04
N TRP A 97 -0.72 19.01 -1.91
CA TRP A 97 0.56 19.70 -1.68
C TRP A 97 0.39 21.20 -1.51
N ARG A 98 -0.52 21.82 -2.29
CA ARG A 98 -0.81 23.26 -2.20
C ARG A 98 -1.59 23.62 -0.93
N GLN A 99 -2.50 22.75 -0.48
CA GLN A 99 -3.39 23.02 0.65
C GLN A 99 -2.74 22.78 2.01
N TRP A 100 -1.98 21.70 2.17
CA TRP A 100 -1.54 21.21 3.49
C TRP A 100 -0.05 20.93 3.62
N GLY A 101 0.74 21.06 2.54
CA GLY A 101 2.20 20.91 2.65
C GLY A 101 2.76 22.00 3.57
N LYS A 102 3.74 21.63 4.42
CA LYS A 102 4.54 22.64 5.15
C LYS A 102 4.97 23.72 4.15
N SER A 103 4.74 24.98 4.49
CA SER A 103 5.09 26.13 3.64
C SER A 103 4.39 26.20 2.27
N LYS A 104 3.07 25.94 2.18
CA LYS A 104 2.28 26.05 0.93
C LYS A 104 2.77 25.12 -0.18
N GLY A 105 3.30 23.96 0.19
CA GLY A 105 3.93 23.03 -0.73
C GLY A 105 5.38 23.39 -1.08
N GLN A 106 6.14 23.95 -0.14
CA GLN A 106 7.59 24.10 -0.22
C GLN A 106 8.25 23.27 0.89
N GLY A 107 8.98 22.21 0.54
CA GLY A 107 9.60 21.28 1.51
C GLY A 107 8.81 19.99 1.66
N CYS A 108 9.35 19.00 2.37
CA CYS A 108 8.78 17.65 2.42
C CYS A 108 7.80 17.51 3.61
N ASP A 109 6.58 17.03 3.35
CA ASP A 109 5.68 16.57 4.41
C ASP A 109 5.83 15.04 4.48
N PRO A 110 6.39 14.48 5.56
CA PRO A 110 6.55 13.05 5.68
C PRO A 110 5.16 12.42 5.60
N VAL A 111 4.99 11.41 4.74
CA VAL A 111 3.74 10.65 4.58
C VAL A 111 3.15 10.21 5.92
N HIS A 112 4.04 10.01 6.90
CA HIS A 112 3.76 9.48 8.23
C HIS A 112 3.44 10.54 9.30
N ASN A 113 3.62 11.83 9.02
CA ASN A 113 3.42 12.87 10.02
C ASN A 113 1.93 13.24 10.22
N ARG A 114 1.02 12.65 9.44
CA ARG A 114 -0.44 12.85 9.51
C ARG A 114 -1.13 11.66 10.17
N ARG A 115 -1.07 11.61 11.50
CA ARG A 115 -1.48 10.46 12.34
C ARG A 115 -2.80 9.78 11.94
N ILE A 116 -3.90 10.53 11.75
CA ILE A 116 -5.20 9.90 11.41
C ILE A 116 -5.29 9.39 9.96
N TYR A 117 -4.52 9.95 9.02
CA TYR A 117 -4.52 9.53 7.61
C TYR A 117 -3.37 8.57 7.29
N SER A 118 -2.42 8.38 8.19
CA SER A 118 -1.26 7.51 7.98
C SER A 118 -1.57 6.01 8.06
N ALA A 119 -2.79 5.61 8.44
CA ALA A 119 -3.17 4.20 8.67
C ALA A 119 -2.82 3.28 7.49
N GLN A 120 -3.07 3.71 6.25
CA GLN A 120 -2.67 2.94 5.06
C GLN A 120 -1.16 2.77 4.99
N SER A 121 -0.41 3.86 5.14
CA SER A 121 1.04 3.84 5.07
C SER A 121 1.66 2.95 6.16
N HIS A 122 1.06 2.90 7.35
CA HIS A 122 1.44 1.96 8.40
C HIS A 122 1.15 0.52 7.99
N PHE A 123 -0.09 0.22 7.56
CA PHE A 123 -0.50 -1.10 7.13
C PHE A 123 0.43 -1.62 6.02
N ASP A 124 0.69 -0.79 5.01
CA ASP A 124 1.55 -1.12 3.88
C ASP A 124 2.97 -1.37 4.33
N SER A 125 3.51 -0.53 5.21
CA SER A 125 4.84 -0.77 5.80
C SER A 125 4.88 -2.13 6.48
N HIS A 126 3.95 -2.44 7.39
CA HIS A 126 3.93 -3.74 8.05
C HIS A 126 3.78 -4.91 7.07
N LEU A 127 2.87 -4.81 6.10
CA LEU A 127 2.61 -5.87 5.12
C LEU A 127 3.80 -6.11 4.18
N LEU A 128 4.51 -5.05 3.79
CA LEU A 128 5.66 -5.14 2.89
C LEU A 128 6.91 -5.68 3.58
N HIS A 129 7.01 -5.55 4.91
CA HIS A 129 8.10 -6.14 5.72
C HIS A 129 7.77 -7.58 6.20
N ASP A 130 6.52 -8.01 6.07
CA ASP A 130 6.06 -9.32 6.52
C ASP A 130 6.51 -10.45 5.56
N ASP A 131 7.37 -11.35 6.04
CA ASP A 131 7.88 -12.52 5.32
C ASP A 131 7.02 -13.79 5.50
N TYR A 132 5.91 -13.66 6.24
CA TYR A 132 5.05 -14.74 6.67
C TYR A 132 3.73 -14.79 5.89
N ILE A 133 2.96 -13.70 5.90
CA ILE A 133 1.65 -13.53 5.25
C ILE A 133 1.80 -13.17 3.77
N ARG A 134 2.81 -12.37 3.39
CA ARG A 134 2.99 -11.94 2.00
C ARG A 134 3.57 -13.04 1.13
N THR A 135 3.15 -13.09 -0.13
CA THR A 135 3.67 -14.01 -1.14
C THR A 135 4.18 -13.28 -2.37
N SER A 136 5.29 -13.75 -2.93
CA SER A 136 5.79 -13.36 -4.27
C SER A 136 5.17 -14.19 -5.40
N HIS A 137 4.34 -15.16 -5.05
CA HIS A 137 3.71 -16.13 -5.95
C HIS A 137 2.21 -15.85 -5.99
N PRO A 138 1.74 -15.02 -6.92
CA PRO A 138 0.33 -14.61 -6.95
C PRO A 138 -0.60 -15.80 -7.19
N GLU A 139 -0.16 -16.87 -7.87
CA GLU A 139 -0.94 -18.08 -8.09
C GLU A 139 -1.28 -18.85 -6.80
N ARG A 140 -0.63 -18.52 -5.67
CA ARG A 140 -0.88 -19.11 -4.35
C ARG A 140 -1.64 -18.17 -3.41
N ALA A 141 -1.92 -16.95 -3.86
CA ALA A 141 -2.58 -15.95 -3.04
C ALA A 141 -4.06 -16.29 -2.86
N LEU A 142 -4.56 -16.03 -1.64
CA LEU A 142 -5.98 -16.05 -1.30
C LEU A 142 -6.61 -14.66 -1.42
N LEU A 143 -5.80 -13.61 -1.24
CA LEU A 143 -6.20 -12.22 -1.35
C LEU A 143 -5.17 -11.43 -2.16
N TYR A 144 -5.66 -10.45 -2.91
CA TYR A 144 -4.86 -9.55 -3.71
C TYR A 144 -5.02 -8.12 -3.21
N TYR A 145 -3.98 -7.58 -2.60
CA TYR A 145 -3.97 -6.22 -2.12
C TYR A 145 -3.57 -5.24 -3.23
N VAL A 146 -4.36 -4.17 -3.41
CA VAL A 146 -4.12 -3.10 -4.38
C VAL A 146 -3.59 -1.85 -3.67
N PRO A 147 -2.28 -1.54 -3.77
CA PRO A 147 -1.65 -0.47 -3.01
C PRO A 147 -1.82 0.90 -3.70
N VAL A 148 -3.04 1.44 -3.67
CA VAL A 148 -3.34 2.81 -4.15
C VAL A 148 -3.37 3.80 -2.98
N PHE A 149 -2.46 4.77 -2.95
CA PHE A 149 -2.22 5.63 -1.78
C PHE A 149 -3.16 6.83 -1.75
N LEU A 150 -4.41 6.57 -1.34
CA LEU A 150 -5.48 7.56 -1.31
C LEU A 150 -5.34 8.54 -0.13
N ASN A 151 -4.57 8.17 0.91
CA ASN A 151 -4.41 8.97 2.13
C ASN A 151 -3.60 10.26 1.96
N GLN A 152 -2.82 10.38 0.88
CA GLN A 152 -2.19 11.64 0.51
C GLN A 152 -3.16 12.61 -0.18
N ARG A 153 -4.47 12.31 -0.23
CA ARG A 153 -5.38 12.99 -1.17
C ARG A 153 -6.50 13.85 -0.61
N VAL A 154 -7.02 13.69 0.61
CA VAL A 154 -8.27 14.44 0.91
C VAL A 154 -8.68 14.61 2.37
N THR A 155 -8.88 15.86 2.74
CA THR A 155 -10.02 16.31 3.54
C THR A 155 -11.13 16.72 2.55
N TRP A 156 -12.19 15.91 2.42
CA TRP A 156 -13.42 16.18 1.63
C TRP A 156 -13.30 16.24 0.08
N GLY A 157 -13.84 15.23 -0.62
CA GLY A 157 -14.26 15.36 -2.04
C GLY A 157 -13.28 15.07 -3.18
N ALA A 158 -12.28 14.19 -3.04
CA ALA A 158 -11.46 13.82 -4.20
C ALA A 158 -12.13 12.77 -5.07
N ASP A 159 -11.94 12.94 -6.37
CA ASP A 159 -12.35 11.96 -7.37
C ASP A 159 -11.43 10.73 -7.28
N LEU A 160 -11.95 9.66 -6.64
CA LEU A 160 -11.23 8.39 -6.57
C LEU A 160 -11.12 7.72 -7.94
N ASN A 161 -11.96 8.07 -8.93
CA ASN A 161 -11.89 7.48 -10.27
C ASN A 161 -10.54 7.76 -10.94
N GLU A 162 -9.98 8.96 -10.78
CA GLU A 162 -8.71 9.36 -11.42
C GLU A 162 -7.54 8.46 -11.02
N THR A 163 -7.68 7.70 -9.92
CA THR A 163 -6.63 6.81 -9.39
C THR A 163 -7.04 5.36 -9.46
N MET A 164 -8.23 5.04 -8.95
CA MET A 164 -8.66 3.66 -8.81
C MET A 164 -9.03 3.01 -10.14
N ARG A 165 -9.58 3.75 -11.12
CA ARG A 165 -9.87 3.19 -12.45
C ARG A 165 -8.61 2.87 -13.24
N PRO A 166 -7.61 3.77 -13.39
CA PRO A 166 -6.37 3.41 -14.05
C PRO A 166 -5.65 2.23 -13.38
N ALA A 167 -5.68 2.15 -12.05
CA ALA A 167 -5.14 1.00 -11.32
C ALA A 167 -5.86 -0.30 -11.66
N LEU A 168 -7.20 -0.28 -11.66
CA LEU A 168 -8.01 -1.43 -12.06
C LEU A 168 -7.75 -1.85 -13.50
N GLU A 169 -7.72 -0.91 -14.45
CA GLU A 169 -7.45 -1.17 -15.86
C GLU A 169 -6.07 -1.82 -16.04
N TYR A 170 -5.04 -1.26 -15.40
CA TYR A 170 -3.69 -1.84 -15.41
C TYR A 170 -3.68 -3.27 -14.87
N ILE A 171 -4.34 -3.52 -13.73
CA ILE A 171 -4.43 -4.85 -13.13
C ILE A 171 -5.11 -5.83 -14.09
N ARG A 172 -6.26 -5.45 -14.66
CA ARG A 172 -7.05 -6.29 -15.58
C ARG A 172 -6.29 -6.64 -16.85
N MET A 173 -5.45 -5.74 -17.35
CA MET A 173 -4.64 -5.95 -18.54
C MET A 173 -3.39 -6.79 -18.26
N ARG A 174 -2.74 -6.60 -17.11
CA ARG A 174 -1.43 -7.17 -16.82
C ARG A 174 -1.46 -8.50 -16.07
N TYR A 175 -2.53 -8.76 -15.32
CA TYR A 175 -2.66 -9.92 -14.45
C TYR A 175 -3.99 -10.66 -14.68
N PRO A 176 -4.02 -12.01 -14.57
CA PRO A 176 -5.23 -12.78 -14.81
C PRO A 176 -6.22 -12.77 -13.63
N PHE A 177 -5.75 -12.42 -12.42
CA PHE A 177 -6.46 -12.73 -11.18
C PHE A 177 -7.73 -11.93 -10.95
N TRP A 178 -7.75 -10.64 -11.33
CA TRP A 178 -9.00 -9.85 -11.28
C TRP A 178 -10.10 -10.47 -12.13
N ASN A 179 -9.79 -10.83 -13.38
CA ASN A 179 -10.79 -11.38 -14.29
C ASN A 179 -11.24 -12.79 -13.84
N ALA A 180 -10.38 -13.55 -13.17
CA ALA A 180 -10.70 -14.88 -12.63
C ALA A 180 -11.70 -14.81 -11.46
N SER A 181 -11.51 -13.87 -10.52
CA SER A 181 -12.38 -13.73 -9.35
C SER A 181 -13.53 -12.74 -9.57
N GLY A 182 -13.46 -11.92 -10.61
CA GLY A 182 -14.33 -10.77 -10.79
C GLY A 182 -14.18 -9.74 -9.66
N GLY A 183 -12.99 -9.64 -9.04
CA GLY A 183 -12.66 -8.69 -7.97
C GLY A 183 -12.93 -9.17 -6.54
N ARG A 184 -13.55 -10.34 -6.34
CA ARG A 184 -14.03 -10.80 -5.01
C ARG A 184 -12.95 -11.02 -3.96
N ASP A 185 -11.72 -11.26 -4.39
CA ASP A 185 -10.54 -11.47 -3.55
C ASP A 185 -9.60 -10.25 -3.56
N HIS A 186 -10.03 -9.12 -4.14
CA HIS A 186 -9.24 -7.89 -4.20
C HIS A 186 -9.58 -6.96 -3.05
N VAL A 187 -8.54 -6.46 -2.40
CA VAL A 187 -8.64 -5.59 -1.23
C VAL A 187 -8.16 -4.18 -1.59
N TRP A 188 -8.99 -3.18 -1.29
CA TRP A 188 -8.69 -1.76 -1.51
C TRP A 188 -8.83 -1.00 -0.19
N PHE A 189 -7.85 -0.16 0.13
CA PHE A 189 -7.86 0.68 1.32
C PHE A 189 -8.30 2.11 0.98
N VAL A 190 -9.26 2.64 1.74
CA VAL A 190 -9.91 3.95 1.49
C VAL A 190 -10.18 4.65 2.82
N PHE A 191 -9.32 5.59 3.23
CA PHE A 191 -9.31 6.09 4.62
C PHE A 191 -9.78 7.54 4.84
N GLY A 192 -10.13 8.30 3.80
CA GLY A 192 -10.64 9.65 4.06
C GLY A 192 -12.11 9.67 4.46
N GLU A 193 -12.50 10.78 5.08
CA GLU A 193 -13.86 11.05 5.53
C GLU A 193 -14.84 10.94 4.34
N ARG A 194 -15.83 10.03 4.46
CA ARG A 194 -16.85 9.71 3.42
C ARG A 194 -16.31 9.24 2.07
N GLN A 195 -15.04 8.86 1.97
CA GLN A 195 -14.45 8.45 0.69
C GLN A 195 -14.95 7.08 0.22
N THR A 196 -15.39 6.22 1.13
CA THR A 196 -16.03 4.94 0.81
C THR A 196 -17.22 5.12 -0.13
N CYS A 197 -17.98 6.21 0.00
CA CYS A 197 -19.08 6.58 -0.90
C CYS A 197 -18.62 6.99 -2.31
N LEU A 198 -17.33 7.32 -2.48
CA LEU A 198 -16.76 7.81 -3.74
C LEU A 198 -15.97 6.72 -4.49
N VAL A 199 -15.92 5.50 -3.94
CA VAL A 199 -15.26 4.37 -4.59
C VAL A 199 -16.00 4.06 -5.90
N PRO A 200 -15.30 3.88 -7.03
CA PRO A 200 -15.96 3.56 -8.30
C PRO A 200 -16.82 2.29 -8.18
N ASP A 201 -18.06 2.32 -8.69
CA ASP A 201 -19.02 1.21 -8.54
C ASP A 201 -18.47 -0.16 -8.97
N GLU A 202 -17.66 -0.20 -10.04
CA GLU A 202 -17.02 -1.43 -10.52
C GLU A 202 -16.10 -2.07 -9.48
N ILE A 203 -15.49 -1.25 -8.62
CA ILE A 203 -14.63 -1.70 -7.52
C ILE A 203 -15.47 -1.95 -6.27
N ALA A 204 -16.33 -0.99 -5.89
CA ALA A 204 -17.11 -1.04 -4.65
C ALA A 204 -18.05 -2.26 -4.58
N SER A 205 -18.68 -2.62 -5.71
CA SER A 205 -19.64 -3.73 -5.77
C SER A 205 -19.00 -5.13 -5.87
N ARG A 206 -17.68 -5.19 -6.09
CA ARG A 206 -16.98 -6.43 -6.43
C ARG A 206 -15.88 -6.80 -5.45
N SER A 207 -15.32 -5.81 -4.77
CA SER A 207 -14.08 -5.95 -4.00
C SER A 207 -14.33 -5.82 -2.49
N ILE A 208 -13.32 -6.18 -1.72
CA ILE A 208 -13.25 -5.93 -0.28
C ILE A 208 -12.73 -4.50 -0.09
N ILE A 209 -13.54 -3.64 0.51
CA ILE A 209 -13.18 -2.25 0.80
C ILE A 209 -12.86 -2.12 2.30
N ILE A 210 -11.65 -1.68 2.61
CA ILE A 210 -11.24 -1.36 3.97
C ILE A 210 -11.31 0.15 4.16
N GLY A 211 -12.31 0.59 4.92
CA GLY A 211 -12.63 1.99 5.20
C GLY A 211 -12.19 2.46 6.59
N HIS A 212 -12.18 3.78 6.81
CA HIS A 212 -12.18 4.39 8.15
C HIS A 212 -13.62 4.57 8.68
N TRP A 213 -13.80 4.60 9.99
CA TRP A 213 -15.10 4.91 10.63
C TRP A 213 -15.49 6.38 10.43
N GLY A 214 -16.73 6.63 9.99
CA GLY A 214 -17.32 7.96 9.85
C GLY A 214 -18.01 8.17 8.50
N ASP A 215 -19.21 7.61 8.37
CA ASP A 215 -20.19 8.00 7.33
C ASP A 215 -20.98 9.24 7.78
#